data_AF-A0A820GCB2-F1
#
_entry.id   AF-A0A820GCB2-F1
#
_cell.length_a   1.000
_cell.length_b   1.000
_cell.length_c   1.000
_cell.angle_alpha   90.00
_cell.angle_beta   90.00
_cell.angle_gamma   90.00
#
_symmetry.space_group_name_H-M   'P 1'
#
loop_
_entity.id
_entity.type
_entity.pdbx_description
1 polymer ?
#
loop_
_entity_poly.entity_id
_entity_poly.type
_entity_poly.pdbx_seq_one_letter_code
_entity_poly.pdbx_strand_id
1 'polypeptide(L)'
;CNTRLPVLCKQTDKSPRPAYAMECTTDYAMPKEFYCGWTMGYIATTPKVAASSFSSIKDVDAYCEDALGPGWVTAEFHDSRYIPGMNGATYANAQWTQWGASHGNIYPSGGWSYYSYGNVRNDTRFWMDINDQPTTCWSR
;
A
#
# COMPACT_ATOMS: atom_id res chain seq x y z
N CYS A 1 -16.86 -14.17 5.28
CA CYS A 1 -15.69 -13.94 4.40
C CYS A 1 -15.24 -15.21 3.67
N ASN A 2 -16.15 -15.92 2.99
CA ASN A 2 -15.85 -17.23 2.40
C ASN A 2 -15.45 -17.17 0.91
N THR A 3 -15.66 -16.02 0.26
CA THR A 3 -15.21 -15.81 -1.13
C THR A 3 -13.70 -16.00 -1.22
N ARG A 4 -13.24 -16.78 -2.19
CA ARG A 4 -11.82 -17.01 -2.42
C ARG A 4 -11.25 -15.93 -3.34
N LEU A 5 -10.52 -14.98 -2.76
CA LEU A 5 -9.81 -13.92 -3.48
C LEU A 5 -8.33 -13.96 -3.08
N PRO A 6 -7.41 -13.46 -3.92
CA PRO A 6 -6.05 -13.18 -3.49
C PRO A 6 -6.04 -12.22 -2.31
N VAL A 7 -5.00 -12.25 -1.48
CA VAL A 7 -4.68 -11.17 -0.55
C VAL A 7 -3.71 -10.23 -1.25
N LEU A 8 -3.95 -8.92 -1.16
CA LEU A 8 -2.96 -7.92 -1.53
C LEU A 8 -1.93 -7.83 -0.40
N CYS A 9 -0.69 -8.13 -0.72
CA CYS A 9 0.43 -8.03 0.20
C CYS A 9 1.39 -6.94 -0.27
N LYS A 10 2.16 -6.41 0.66
CA LYS A 10 3.19 -5.40 0.41
C LYS A 10 4.53 -5.83 1.01
N GLN A 11 5.58 -5.23 0.49
CA GLN A 11 6.90 -5.20 1.11
C GLN A 11 7.43 -3.76 1.00
N THR A 12 7.70 -3.13 2.14
CA THR A 12 8.22 -1.76 2.19
C THR A 12 9.72 -1.78 2.41
N ASP A 13 10.48 -1.42 1.37
CA ASP A 13 11.94 -1.43 1.37
C ASP A 13 12.55 -0.02 1.20
N LYS A 14 11.71 1.02 1.25
CA LYS A 14 12.07 2.42 0.99
C LYS A 14 12.45 2.68 -0.46
N SER A 15 11.94 1.88 -1.40
CA SER A 15 12.16 2.08 -2.82
C SER A 15 11.80 3.51 -3.26
N PRO A 16 12.61 4.12 -4.14
CA PRO A 16 12.35 5.45 -4.68
C PRO A 16 11.01 5.51 -5.42
N ARG A 17 10.31 6.64 -5.34
CA ARG A 17 9.09 6.86 -6.12
C ARG A 17 9.45 7.06 -7.60
N PRO A 18 8.89 6.33 -8.58
CA PRO A 18 9.17 6.62 -9.98
C PRO A 18 8.67 8.01 -10.41
N ALA A 19 9.31 8.60 -11.42
CA ALA A 19 8.92 9.87 -12.02
C ALA A 19 7.70 9.68 -12.93
N TYR A 20 6.51 9.57 -12.33
CA TYR A 20 5.23 9.61 -13.05
C TYR A 20 4.40 10.82 -12.61
N ALA A 21 3.60 11.34 -13.54
CA ALA A 21 2.64 12.40 -13.28
C ALA A 21 1.58 11.91 -12.28
N MET A 22 1.21 12.76 -11.33
CA MET A 22 0.18 12.42 -10.38
C MET A 22 -1.19 12.59 -11.03
N GLU A 23 -1.80 11.47 -11.41
CA GLU A 23 -3.09 11.45 -12.08
C GLU A 23 -4.28 11.62 -11.12
N CYS A 24 -4.06 11.63 -9.80
CA CYS A 24 -5.13 11.92 -8.84
C CYS A 24 -5.44 13.42 -8.87
N THR A 25 -6.28 13.82 -9.80
CA THR A 25 -6.86 15.16 -9.85
C THR A 25 -8.08 15.17 -8.96
N THR A 26 -7.95 15.67 -7.73
CA THR A 26 -9.10 15.86 -6.86
C THR A 26 -9.03 17.22 -6.18
N ASP A 27 -10.12 17.98 -6.26
CA ASP A 27 -10.31 19.26 -5.53
C ASP A 27 -11.01 19.04 -4.18
N TYR A 28 -10.76 17.89 -3.53
CA TYR A 28 -11.36 17.55 -2.24
C TYR A 28 -10.62 18.21 -1.07
N ALA A 29 -11.00 17.83 0.16
CA ALA A 29 -10.55 18.47 1.40
C ALA A 29 -9.05 18.31 1.73
N MET A 30 -8.36 17.33 1.13
CA MET A 30 -6.95 17.05 1.39
C MET A 30 -6.07 17.49 0.20
N PRO A 31 -4.76 17.73 0.41
CA PRO A 31 -3.83 17.94 -0.70
C PRO A 31 -3.89 16.78 -1.69
N LYS A 32 -3.77 17.03 -3.00
CA LYS A 32 -3.81 15.98 -4.03
C LYS A 32 -2.84 14.82 -3.77
N GLU A 33 -1.72 15.14 -3.12
CA GLU A 33 -0.66 14.21 -2.72
C GLU A 33 -1.17 13.14 -1.74
N PHE A 34 -2.10 13.49 -0.87
CA PHE A 34 -2.77 12.54 0.04
C PHE A 34 -3.44 11.40 -0.73
N TYR A 35 -4.11 11.73 -1.84
CA TYR A 35 -4.86 10.75 -2.65
C TYR A 35 -3.98 9.95 -3.59
N CYS A 36 -2.71 10.32 -3.77
CA CYS A 36 -1.78 9.77 -4.76
C CYS A 36 -0.47 9.29 -4.11
N GLY A 37 -0.56 8.86 -2.85
CA GLY A 37 0.61 8.46 -2.05
C GLY A 37 1.39 7.27 -2.63
N TRP A 38 2.66 7.19 -2.26
CA TRP A 38 3.62 6.16 -2.63
C TRP A 38 3.88 5.22 -1.45
N THR A 39 3.85 3.91 -1.69
CA THR A 39 3.96 2.87 -0.65
C THR A 39 5.40 2.56 -0.24
N MET A 40 6.38 3.15 -0.94
CA MET A 40 7.81 2.93 -0.66
C MET A 40 8.26 1.48 -0.83
N GLY A 41 7.73 0.79 -1.84
CA GLY A 41 8.12 -0.59 -2.09
C GLY A 41 7.27 -1.28 -3.13
N TYR A 42 6.95 -2.54 -2.85
CA TYR A 42 6.33 -3.48 -3.77
C TYR A 42 4.98 -3.97 -3.27
N ILE A 43 4.10 -4.31 -4.21
CA ILE A 43 2.88 -5.08 -3.99
C ILE A 43 2.82 -6.29 -4.89
N ALA A 44 2.15 -7.32 -4.38
CA ALA A 44 1.82 -8.52 -5.12
C ALA A 44 0.55 -9.15 -4.54
N THR A 45 -0.06 -10.03 -5.32
CA THR A 45 -1.22 -10.81 -4.88
C THR A 45 -0.85 -12.26 -4.66
N THR A 46 -1.33 -12.85 -3.57
CA THR A 46 -1.15 -14.27 -3.26
C THR A 46 -2.06 -15.19 -4.10
N PRO A 47 -1.96 -16.52 -3.98
CA PRO A 47 -3.03 -17.42 -4.41
C PRO A 47 -4.38 -17.10 -3.75
N LYS A 48 -5.49 -17.56 -4.34
CA LYS A 48 -6.82 -17.28 -3.80
C LYS A 48 -7.08 -18.02 -2.49
N VAL A 49 -7.50 -17.29 -1.46
CA VAL A 49 -7.84 -17.80 -0.13
C VAL A 49 -9.19 -17.25 0.35
N ALA A 50 -9.90 -18.04 1.16
CA ALA A 50 -11.10 -17.57 1.84
C ALA A 50 -10.65 -16.81 3.09
N ALA A 51 -10.95 -15.51 3.18
CA ALA A 51 -10.48 -14.70 4.30
C ALA A 51 -10.96 -15.17 5.68
N SER A 52 -12.05 -15.96 5.74
CA SER A 52 -12.50 -16.64 6.97
C SER A 52 -11.57 -17.74 7.48
N SER A 53 -10.51 -18.11 6.75
CA SER A 53 -9.48 -19.02 7.27
C SER A 53 -8.50 -18.34 8.21
N PHE A 54 -8.52 -17.01 8.30
CA PHE A 54 -7.64 -16.23 9.17
C PHE A 54 -8.38 -15.82 10.43
N SER A 55 -7.71 -15.91 11.58
CA SER A 55 -8.26 -15.41 12.85
C SER A 55 -7.81 -13.98 13.11
N SER A 56 -6.57 -13.65 12.73
CA SER A 56 -5.93 -12.36 13.00
C SER A 56 -5.16 -11.84 11.79
N ILE A 57 -4.86 -10.54 11.78
CA ILE A 57 -3.99 -9.91 10.78
C ILE A 57 -2.61 -10.58 10.72
N LYS A 58 -2.10 -11.09 11.85
CA LYS A 58 -0.84 -11.83 11.92
C LYS A 58 -0.88 -13.13 11.12
N ASP A 59 -2.05 -13.78 11.05
CA ASP A 59 -2.21 -14.99 10.22
C ASP A 59 -2.19 -14.63 8.72
N VAL A 60 -2.73 -13.46 8.37
CA VAL A 60 -2.70 -12.94 7.00
C VAL A 60 -1.27 -12.55 6.62
N ASP A 61 -0.53 -11.91 7.53
CA ASP A 61 0.89 -11.57 7.32
C ASP A 61 1.73 -12.83 7.13
N ALA A 62 1.53 -13.86 7.96
CA ALA A 62 2.20 -15.15 7.79
C ALA A 62 1.88 -15.80 6.42
N TYR A 63 0.64 -15.65 5.93
CA TYR A 63 0.26 -16.12 4.60
C TYR A 63 0.92 -15.32 3.47
N CYS A 64 1.05 -14.00 3.62
CA CYS A 64 1.81 -13.16 2.69
C CYS A 64 3.28 -13.58 2.64
N GLU A 65 3.91 -13.78 3.80
CA GLU A 65 5.31 -14.20 3.91
C GLU A 65 5.55 -15.59 3.33
N ASP A 66 4.68 -16.57 3.59
CA ASP A 66 4.77 -17.91 2.99
C ASP A 66 4.65 -17.88 1.46
N ALA A 67 3.73 -17.07 0.94
CA ALA A 67 3.45 -17.01 -0.49
C ALA A 67 4.49 -16.22 -1.30
N LEU A 68 5.13 -15.20 -0.70
CA LEU A 68 5.93 -14.20 -1.42
C LEU A 68 7.36 -14.06 -0.88
N GLY A 69 7.64 -14.67 0.27
CA GLY A 69 8.94 -14.66 0.94
C GLY A 69 9.04 -13.68 2.11
N PRO A 70 10.21 -13.62 2.78
CA PRO A 70 10.41 -12.84 3.99
C PRO A 70 10.09 -11.36 3.85
N GLY A 71 9.43 -10.80 4.88
CA GLY A 71 9.11 -9.37 4.97
C GLY A 71 7.90 -8.90 4.15
N TRP A 72 7.21 -9.82 3.48
CA TRP A 72 5.89 -9.54 2.89
C TRP A 72 4.81 -9.62 3.96
N VAL A 73 3.98 -8.59 4.05
CA VAL A 73 2.86 -8.50 5.00
C VAL A 73 1.59 -8.06 4.28
N THR A 74 0.45 -8.14 4.94
CA THR A 74 -0.83 -7.68 4.40
C THR A 74 -0.75 -6.19 4.06
N ALA A 75 -1.25 -5.81 2.88
CA ALA A 75 -1.37 -4.40 2.52
C ALA A 75 -2.56 -3.77 3.25
N GLU A 76 -2.36 -2.56 3.78
CA GLU A 76 -3.36 -1.77 4.48
C GLU A 76 -3.69 -0.49 3.70
N PHE A 77 -4.96 -0.12 3.60
CA PHE A 77 -5.44 0.98 2.75
C PHE A 77 -4.69 2.31 2.91
N HIS A 78 -4.24 2.64 4.13
CA HIS A 78 -3.49 3.87 4.46
C HIS A 78 -1.97 3.68 4.45
N ASP A 79 -1.43 2.64 3.82
CA ASP A 79 0.01 2.40 3.73
C ASP A 79 0.77 3.34 2.80
N SER A 80 0.07 4.01 1.91
CA SER A 80 0.65 5.04 1.05
C SER A 80 1.15 6.24 1.85
N ARG A 81 2.24 6.86 1.41
CA ARG A 81 2.87 8.02 2.03
C ARG A 81 2.97 9.17 1.03
N TYR A 82 2.83 10.41 1.48
CA TYR A 82 2.87 11.58 0.60
C TYR A 82 3.81 12.69 1.14
N ILE A 83 4.31 13.56 0.26
CA ILE A 83 5.05 14.78 0.63
C ILE A 83 4.31 15.95 -0.02
N PRO A 84 3.97 17.03 0.70
CA PRO A 84 3.36 18.20 0.09
C PRO A 84 4.16 18.73 -1.11
N GLY A 85 3.51 18.88 -2.26
CA GLY A 85 4.15 19.35 -3.50
C GLY A 85 4.86 18.27 -4.33
N MET A 86 4.84 16.99 -3.93
CA MET A 86 5.34 15.91 -4.77
C MET A 86 4.61 15.87 -6.11
N ASN A 87 5.32 15.52 -7.18
CA ASN A 87 4.77 15.32 -8.53
C ASN A 87 5.80 14.60 -9.42
N GLY A 88 5.52 14.42 -10.70
CA GLY A 88 6.43 13.72 -11.63
C GLY A 88 7.84 14.31 -11.72
N ALA A 89 8.01 15.61 -11.45
CA ALA A 89 9.30 16.30 -11.43
C ALA A 89 9.85 16.51 -10.01
N THR A 90 8.99 16.77 -9.02
CA THR A 90 9.41 17.06 -7.64
C THR A 90 9.26 15.84 -6.73
N TYR A 91 10.31 15.51 -5.96
CA TYR A 91 10.33 14.34 -5.07
C TYR A 91 10.04 13.02 -5.79
N ALA A 92 10.52 12.90 -7.02
CA ALA A 92 10.62 11.64 -7.75
C ALA A 92 12.05 11.08 -7.64
N ASN A 93 12.19 9.79 -7.95
CA ASN A 93 13.41 9.01 -7.82
C ASN A 93 13.96 9.14 -6.39
N ALA A 94 15.28 9.28 -6.23
CA ALA A 94 15.93 9.36 -4.92
C ALA A 94 15.57 10.64 -4.11
N GLN A 95 14.96 11.67 -4.73
CA GLN A 95 14.64 12.92 -4.03
C GLN A 95 13.61 12.72 -2.91
N TRP A 96 12.68 11.78 -3.11
CA TRP A 96 11.69 11.40 -2.10
C TRP A 96 12.31 10.94 -0.78
N THR A 97 13.24 9.98 -0.87
CA THR A 97 13.88 9.38 0.30
C THR A 97 14.83 10.38 0.98
N GLN A 98 15.44 11.28 0.20
CA GLN A 98 16.24 12.38 0.72
C GLN A 98 15.41 13.37 1.54
N TRP A 99 14.17 13.68 1.13
CA TRP A 99 13.27 14.50 1.94
C TRP A 99 12.98 13.84 3.29
N GLY A 100 12.69 12.54 3.33
CA GLY A 100 12.49 11.87 4.60
C GLY A 100 13.74 11.89 5.48
N ALA A 101 14.93 11.72 4.89
CA ALA A 101 16.17 11.82 5.66
C ALA A 101 16.32 13.18 6.38
N SER A 102 15.82 14.27 5.80
CA SER A 102 15.79 15.60 6.44
C SER A 102 14.57 15.84 7.36
N HIS A 103 13.59 14.94 7.36
CA HIS A 103 12.35 15.04 8.15
C HIS A 103 12.18 13.84 9.09
N GLY A 104 13.29 13.28 9.60
CA GLY A 104 13.26 12.19 10.59
C GLY A 104 12.69 10.86 10.07
N ASN A 105 12.64 10.67 8.76
CA ASN A 105 11.97 9.57 8.05
C ASN A 105 10.48 9.46 8.37
N ILE A 106 9.83 10.58 8.73
CA ILE A 106 8.41 10.65 8.98
C ILE A 106 7.74 11.19 7.73
N TYR A 107 6.79 10.42 7.20
CA TYR A 107 5.99 10.81 6.05
C TYR A 107 4.51 10.68 6.43
N PRO A 108 3.67 11.68 6.16
CA PRO A 108 2.24 11.57 6.42
C PRO A 108 1.64 10.44 5.57
N SER A 109 0.74 9.67 6.19
CA SER A 109 -0.03 8.64 5.53
C SER A 109 -1.17 9.23 4.72
N GLY A 110 -1.46 8.62 3.57
CA GLY A 110 -2.63 8.91 2.76
C GLY A 110 -3.37 7.63 2.41
N GLY A 111 -4.67 7.75 2.19
CA GLY A 111 -5.51 6.66 1.67
C GLY A 111 -5.99 6.99 0.26
N TRP A 112 -6.77 6.10 -0.35
CA TRP A 112 -7.44 6.23 -1.65
C TRP A 112 -6.70 5.66 -2.86
N SER A 113 -5.49 6.12 -3.20
CA SER A 113 -4.69 5.46 -4.26
C SER A 113 -3.45 4.79 -3.71
N TYR A 114 -3.18 3.60 -4.22
CA TYR A 114 -2.13 2.71 -3.77
C TYR A 114 -1.04 2.58 -4.85
N TYR A 115 -0.21 3.62 -5.00
CA TYR A 115 0.90 3.56 -5.96
C TYR A 115 2.08 2.81 -5.37
N SER A 116 2.53 1.79 -6.08
CA SER A 116 3.59 0.88 -5.67
C SER A 116 4.27 0.27 -6.90
N TYR A 117 5.48 -0.25 -6.74
CA TYR A 117 5.99 -1.22 -7.71
C TYR A 117 5.18 -2.51 -7.59
N GLY A 118 4.94 -3.20 -8.69
CA GLY A 118 4.22 -4.48 -8.68
C GLY A 118 3.44 -4.73 -9.95
N ASN A 119 3.08 -5.99 -10.17
CA ASN A 119 2.24 -6.42 -11.28
C ASN A 119 0.96 -7.05 -10.72
N VAL A 120 0.06 -6.19 -10.26
CA VAL A 120 -1.28 -6.61 -9.82
C VAL A 120 -2.22 -6.55 -11.01
N ARG A 121 -2.99 -7.62 -11.20
CA ARG A 121 -4.00 -7.70 -12.26
C ARG A 121 -5.11 -6.68 -12.05
N ASN A 122 -5.42 -5.89 -13.08
CA ASN A 122 -6.49 -4.89 -13.06
C ASN A 122 -7.90 -5.47 -13.26
N ASP A 123 -8.02 -6.78 -13.50
CA ASP A 123 -9.28 -7.49 -13.74
C ASP A 123 -9.69 -8.40 -12.57
N THR A 124 -9.03 -8.26 -11.41
CA THR A 124 -9.30 -9.10 -10.23
C THR A 124 -9.58 -8.28 -8.98
N ARG A 125 -10.44 -8.82 -8.12
CA ARG A 125 -10.62 -8.33 -6.74
C ARG A 125 -9.69 -9.10 -5.80
N PHE A 126 -9.27 -8.45 -4.73
CA PHE A 126 -8.42 -9.01 -3.68
C PHE A 126 -8.94 -8.58 -2.30
N TRP A 127 -8.51 -9.31 -1.27
CA TRP A 127 -8.62 -8.93 0.12
C TRP A 127 -7.53 -7.90 0.46
N MET A 128 -7.89 -6.90 1.27
CA MET A 128 -6.99 -5.86 1.77
C MET A 128 -7.41 -5.52 3.20
N ASP A 129 -6.47 -5.10 4.02
CA ASP A 129 -6.77 -4.60 5.36
C ASP A 129 -7.14 -3.12 5.33
N ILE A 130 -8.09 -2.71 6.18
CA ILE A 130 -8.50 -1.32 6.31
C ILE A 130 -8.75 -1.06 7.80
N ASN A 131 -7.87 -0.29 8.43
CA ASN A 131 -7.81 -0.19 9.89
C ASN A 131 -8.92 0.64 10.52
N ASP A 132 -9.50 1.55 9.76
CA ASP A 132 -10.52 2.50 10.20
C ASP A 132 -11.94 2.08 9.75
N GLN A 133 -12.06 0.90 9.15
CA GLN A 133 -13.33 0.27 8.83
C GLN A 133 -13.54 -0.95 9.72
N PRO A 134 -14.79 -1.28 10.08
CA PRO A 134 -15.10 -2.55 10.71
C PRO A 134 -14.71 -3.71 9.78
N THR A 135 -13.54 -4.31 9.97
CA THR A 135 -13.18 -5.54 9.28
C THR A 135 -13.98 -6.70 9.89
N THR A 136 -14.56 -7.54 9.02
CA THR A 136 -15.42 -8.65 9.44
C THR A 136 -14.75 -10.02 9.26
N CYS A 137 -13.51 -10.05 8.74
CA CYS A 137 -12.89 -11.30 8.30
C CYS A 137 -11.78 -11.81 9.21
N TRP A 138 -11.00 -10.91 9.81
CA TRP A 138 -9.91 -11.21 10.74
C TRP A 138 -9.86 -10.12 11.81
N SER A 139 -9.38 -10.46 13.00
CA SER A 139 -9.13 -9.46 14.05
C SER A 139 -7.84 -8.69 13.76
N ARG A 140 -7.77 -7.46 14.27
CA ARG A 140 -6.50 -6.72 14.35
C ARG A 140 -5.84 -6.93 15.70
#